data_AF-A0A9P6RIS7-F1
#
_entry.id   AF-A0A9P6RIS7-F1
#
_cell.length_a   1.000
_cell.length_b   1.000
_cell.length_c   1.000
_cell.angle_alpha   90.00
_cell.angle_beta   90.00
_cell.angle_gamma   90.00
#
_symmetry.space_group_name_H-M   'P 1'
#
loop_
_entity.id
_entity.type
_entity.pdbx_description
1 polymer ?
#
loop_
_entity_poly.entity_id
_entity_poly.type
_entity_poly.pdbx_seq_one_letter_code
_entity_poly.pdbx_strand_id
1 'polypeptide(L)'
;MAEAGKVSLSTYGHYVRSERPPDFMAGANWYRAGVDVLYVITGERLQMQLSADDQELLKRYHAAPLAVKAAVLSALTVGPTVNAVKQSVEGDVGQQVRGGNITNAARTSFNFGKKEKKP
;
A
#
# COMPACT_ATOMS: atom_id res chain seq x y z
N MET A 1 -35.98 -10.36 -0.60
CA MET A 1 -35.63 -9.55 0.59
C MET A 1 -36.22 -10.08 1.88
N ALA A 2 -37.52 -10.39 1.97
CA ALA A 2 -38.09 -11.03 3.17
C ALA A 2 -37.40 -12.35 3.52
N GLU A 3 -37.33 -13.27 2.56
CA GLU A 3 -36.63 -14.56 2.70
C GLU A 3 -35.14 -14.40 3.03
N ALA A 4 -34.43 -13.53 2.32
CA ALA A 4 -33.02 -13.22 2.57
C ALA A 4 -32.76 -12.66 3.97
N GLY A 5 -33.72 -11.94 4.56
CA GLY A 5 -33.66 -11.42 5.93
C GLY A 5 -34.11 -12.42 6.98
N LYS A 6 -34.61 -13.59 6.56
CA LYS A 6 -35.32 -14.58 7.39
C LYS A 6 -36.49 -13.97 8.17
N VAL A 7 -37.22 -13.05 7.52
CA VAL A 7 -38.42 -12.42 8.06
C VAL A 7 -39.65 -12.80 7.22
N SER A 8 -40.84 -12.78 7.82
CA SER A 8 -42.08 -13.02 7.08
C SER A 8 -42.35 -11.90 6.06
N LEU A 9 -43.17 -12.19 5.05
CA LEU A 9 -43.56 -11.21 4.04
C LEU A 9 -44.33 -10.03 4.66
N SER A 10 -45.18 -10.30 5.66
CA SER A 10 -45.92 -9.25 6.38
C SER A 10 -44.98 -8.34 7.16
N THR A 11 -43.99 -8.91 7.88
CA THR A 11 -42.96 -8.16 8.59
C THR A 11 -42.14 -7.30 7.63
N TYR A 12 -41.71 -7.85 6.49
CA TYR A 12 -41.03 -7.06 5.46
C TYR A 12 -41.91 -5.93 4.92
N GLY A 13 -43.21 -6.16 4.77
CA GLY A 13 -44.17 -5.13 4.38
C GLY A 13 -44.26 -3.95 5.36
N HIS A 14 -44.03 -4.16 6.65
CA HIS A 14 -43.94 -3.07 7.63
C HIS A 14 -42.65 -2.25 7.47
N TYR A 15 -41.56 -2.87 7.02
CA TYR A 15 -40.30 -2.17 6.75
C TYR A 15 -40.43 -1.23 5.57
N VAL A 16 -41.04 -1.71 4.48
CA VAL A 16 -41.24 -0.91 3.24
C VAL A 16 -42.16 0.27 3.47
N ARG A 17 -43.14 0.13 4.37
CA ARG A 17 -44.06 1.21 4.76
C ARG A 17 -43.49 2.14 5.84
N SER A 18 -42.25 1.91 6.29
CA SER A 18 -41.62 2.66 7.37
C SER A 18 -42.38 2.62 8.71
N GLU A 19 -43.29 1.65 8.87
CA GLU A 19 -44.07 1.46 10.10
C GLU A 19 -43.20 0.82 11.20
N ARG A 20 -42.14 0.11 10.79
CA ARG A 20 -41.19 -0.53 11.69
C ARG A 20 -39.79 -0.55 11.07
N PRO A 21 -38.73 -0.20 11.80
CA PRO A 21 -37.37 -0.38 11.29
C PRO A 21 -36.98 -1.87 11.28
N PRO A 22 -36.12 -2.30 10.35
CA PRO A 22 -35.58 -3.65 10.34
C PRO A 22 -34.75 -3.92 11.60
N ASP A 23 -34.84 -5.15 12.10
CA ASP A 23 -34.02 -5.59 13.23
C ASP A 23 -32.57 -5.86 12.76
N PHE A 24 -31.61 -5.73 13.68
CA PHE A 24 -30.20 -6.03 13.45
C PHE A 24 -30.01 -7.46 12.89
N MET A 25 -30.79 -8.43 13.35
CA MET A 25 -30.73 -9.81 12.84
C MET A 25 -31.15 -9.92 11.37
N ALA A 26 -32.17 -9.17 10.94
CA ALA A 26 -32.58 -9.11 9.55
C ALA A 26 -31.47 -8.49 8.68
N GLY A 27 -30.84 -7.43 9.18
CA GLY A 27 -29.64 -6.82 8.57
C GLY A 27 -28.48 -7.81 8.42
N ALA A 28 -28.12 -8.53 9.48
CA ALA A 28 -27.04 -9.51 9.44
C ALA A 28 -27.30 -10.64 8.43
N ASN A 29 -28.55 -11.09 8.30
CA ASN A 29 -28.95 -12.08 7.29
C ASN A 29 -28.85 -11.52 5.86
N TRP A 30 -29.29 -10.28 5.63
CA TRP A 30 -29.10 -9.59 4.35
C TRP A 30 -27.63 -9.46 3.97
N TYR A 31 -26.76 -9.09 4.92
CA TYR A 31 -25.31 -9.02 4.68
C TYR A 31 -24.73 -10.37 4.24
N ARG A 32 -25.11 -11.46 4.92
CA ARG A 32 -24.69 -12.82 4.55
C ARG A 32 -25.21 -13.26 3.17
N ALA A 33 -26.34 -12.71 2.73
CA ALA A 33 -26.87 -12.91 1.39
C ALA A 33 -26.21 -11.99 0.33
N GLY A 34 -25.18 -11.22 0.69
CA GLY A 34 -24.45 -10.33 -0.22
C GLY A 34 -25.10 -8.96 -0.43
N VAL A 35 -26.08 -8.59 0.39
CA VAL A 35 -26.73 -7.27 0.33
C VAL A 35 -25.88 -6.24 1.07
N ASP A 36 -25.73 -5.06 0.47
CA ASP A 36 -25.15 -3.88 1.13
C ASP A 36 -26.18 -3.29 2.11
N VAL A 37 -26.11 -3.76 3.37
CA VAL A 37 -27.05 -3.36 4.43
C VAL A 37 -26.98 -1.86 4.71
N LEU A 38 -25.80 -1.26 4.57
CA LEU A 38 -25.65 0.17 4.79
C LEU A 38 -26.41 0.95 3.72
N TYR A 39 -26.25 0.59 2.44
CA TYR A 39 -27.05 1.15 1.35
C TYR A 39 -28.56 1.00 1.56
N VAL A 40 -29.00 -0.17 2.05
CA VAL A 40 -30.43 -0.41 2.32
C VAL A 40 -30.98 0.51 3.41
N ILE A 41 -30.17 0.88 4.40
CA ILE A 41 -30.60 1.71 5.53
C ILE A 41 -30.47 3.20 5.21
N THR A 42 -29.37 3.63 4.59
CA THR A 42 -29.06 5.05 4.38
C THR A 42 -29.43 5.55 2.99
N GLY A 43 -29.65 4.66 2.02
CA GLY A 43 -29.78 4.99 0.60
C GLY A 43 -28.46 5.42 -0.05
N GLU A 44 -27.38 5.50 0.73
CA GLU A 44 -26.06 5.87 0.26
C GLU A 44 -25.15 4.66 0.25
N ARG A 45 -24.58 4.38 -0.91
CA ARG A 45 -23.61 3.30 -1.00
C ARG A 45 -22.34 3.85 -0.41
N LEU A 46 -21.75 3.17 0.56
CA LEU A 46 -20.43 3.52 1.05
C LEU A 46 -19.41 3.15 -0.03
N GLN A 47 -19.40 3.94 -1.09
CA GLN A 47 -18.23 4.07 -1.92
C GLN A 47 -17.25 4.79 -1.01
N MET A 48 -16.27 4.06 -0.45
CA MET A 48 -14.96 4.69 -0.41
C MET A 48 -14.72 5.06 -1.87
N GLN A 49 -14.98 6.31 -2.27
CA GLN A 49 -14.59 6.79 -3.57
C GLN A 49 -13.08 6.88 -3.53
N LEU A 50 -12.44 5.73 -3.70
CA LEU A 50 -11.02 5.67 -3.96
C LEU A 50 -10.77 6.53 -5.17
N SER A 51 -9.85 7.48 -5.04
CA SER A 51 -9.42 8.28 -6.18
C SER A 51 -8.91 7.35 -7.29
N ALA A 52 -8.84 7.84 -8.53
CA ALA A 52 -8.30 7.05 -9.63
C ALA A 52 -6.90 6.50 -9.29
N ASP A 53 -6.09 7.30 -8.59
CA ASP A 53 -4.76 6.94 -8.13
C ASP A 53 -4.81 5.80 -7.10
N ASP A 54 -5.71 5.86 -6.12
CA ASP A 54 -5.81 4.81 -5.09
C ASP A 54 -6.30 3.48 -5.68
N GLN A 55 -7.24 3.53 -6.65
CA GLN A 55 -7.71 2.35 -7.36
C GLN A 55 -6.58 1.69 -8.14
N GLU A 56 -5.77 2.50 -8.83
CA GLU A 56 -4.64 2.01 -9.61
C GLU A 56 -3.53 1.44 -8.69
N LEU A 57 -3.24 2.11 -7.58
CA LEU A 57 -2.29 1.63 -6.57
C LEU A 57 -2.71 0.26 -6.03
N LEU A 58 -3.96 0.12 -5.58
CA LEU A 58 -4.47 -1.15 -5.05
C LEU A 58 -4.46 -2.25 -6.11
N LYS A 59 -4.91 -1.95 -7.33
CA LYS A 59 -4.89 -2.92 -8.44
C LYS A 59 -3.48 -3.45 -8.69
N ARG A 60 -2.48 -2.56 -8.78
CA ARG A 60 -1.08 -2.93 -9.01
C ARG A 60 -0.49 -3.66 -7.80
N TYR A 61 -0.75 -3.18 -6.59
CA TYR A 61 -0.29 -3.80 -5.36
C TYR A 61 -0.82 -5.21 -5.20
N HIS A 62 -2.11 -5.46 -5.42
CA HIS A 62 -2.71 -6.79 -5.28
C HIS A 62 -2.15 -7.81 -6.28
N ALA A 63 -1.90 -7.39 -7.53
CA ALA A 63 -1.33 -8.24 -8.58
C ALA A 63 0.18 -8.52 -8.41
N ALA A 64 0.88 -7.76 -7.55
CA ALA A 64 2.33 -7.87 -7.42
C ALA A 64 2.78 -9.11 -6.60
N PRO A 65 3.96 -9.68 -6.90
CA PRO A 65 4.59 -10.72 -6.08
C PRO A 65 4.88 -10.26 -4.65
N LEU A 66 5.03 -11.22 -3.71
CA LEU A 66 5.22 -10.94 -2.28
C LEU A 66 6.43 -10.03 -2.00
N ALA A 67 7.54 -10.24 -2.71
CA ALA A 67 8.74 -9.41 -2.58
C ALA A 67 8.48 -7.94 -2.93
N VAL A 68 7.67 -7.68 -3.96
CA VAL A 68 7.32 -6.31 -4.39
C VAL A 68 6.39 -5.65 -3.39
N LYS A 69 5.40 -6.40 -2.86
CA LYS A 69 4.51 -5.90 -1.81
C LYS A 69 5.30 -5.47 -0.57
N ALA A 70 6.27 -6.28 -0.14
CA ALA A 70 7.16 -5.95 0.96
C ALA A 70 7.99 -4.69 0.67
N ALA A 71 8.56 -4.58 -0.52
CA ALA A 71 9.34 -3.40 -0.92
C ALA A 71 8.49 -2.11 -0.92
N VAL A 72 7.26 -2.16 -1.45
CA VAL A 72 6.33 -1.03 -1.43
C VAL A 72 5.99 -0.63 0.01
N LEU A 73 5.69 -1.59 0.89
CA LEU A 73 5.44 -1.34 2.31
C LEU A 73 6.65 -0.69 3.00
N SER A 74 7.86 -1.18 2.75
CA SER A 74 9.08 -0.59 3.30
C SER A 74 9.30 0.83 2.78
N ALA A 75 9.11 1.06 1.49
CA ALA A 75 9.28 2.37 0.87
C ALA A 75 8.25 3.40 1.39
N LEU A 76 7.01 2.98 1.65
CA LEU A 76 5.95 3.84 2.18
C LEU A 76 6.10 4.12 3.68
N THR A 77 6.65 3.20 4.46
CA THR A 77 6.80 3.36 5.93
C THR A 77 8.07 4.12 6.31
N VAL A 78 9.19 3.83 5.66
CA VAL A 78 10.49 4.46 5.96
C VAL A 78 10.75 5.68 5.08
N GLY A 79 9.98 5.85 4.00
CA GLY A 79 10.29 6.78 2.93
C GLY A 79 11.37 6.22 2.00
N PRO A 80 11.73 6.93 0.92
CA PRO A 80 12.79 6.50 0.03
C PRO A 80 14.12 6.45 0.79
N THR A 81 14.55 5.25 1.19
CA THR A 81 15.91 5.04 1.65
C THR A 81 16.83 5.18 0.45
N VAL A 82 17.41 6.35 0.28
CA VAL A 82 18.57 6.52 -0.61
C VAL A 82 19.70 5.77 0.06
N ASN A 83 19.79 4.47 -0.19
CA ASN A 83 20.93 3.68 0.21
C ASN A 83 22.11 4.21 -0.60
N ALA A 84 22.80 5.20 -0.05
CA ALA A 84 24.09 5.64 -0.55
C ALA A 84 24.99 4.41 -0.51
N VAL A 85 25.24 3.81 -1.66
CA VAL A 85 26.15 2.68 -1.79
C VAL A 85 27.53 3.18 -1.35
N LYS A 86 27.93 2.82 -0.13
CA LYS A 86 29.28 3.10 0.37
C LYS A 86 30.21 2.02 -0.19
N GLN A 87 30.94 2.34 -1.26
CA GLN A 87 32.02 1.50 -1.75
C GLN A 87 33.31 1.88 -1.02
N SER A 88 33.72 1.07 -0.05
CA SER A 88 35.09 1.15 0.50
C SER A 88 35.97 0.22 -0.33
N VAL A 89 37.05 0.77 -0.89
CA VAL A 89 38.04 0.01 -1.66
C VAL A 89 39.35 0.10 -0.90
N GLU A 90 39.72 -0.99 -0.22
CA GLU A 90 40.91 -1.09 0.62
C GLU A 90 41.86 -2.14 0.05
N GLY A 91 43.17 -1.86 0.04
CA GLY A 91 44.21 -2.76 -0.49
C GLY A 91 44.88 -2.29 -1.78
N ASP A 92 45.78 -3.11 -2.33
CA ASP A 92 46.50 -2.83 -3.57
C ASP A 92 45.66 -3.26 -4.78
N VAL A 93 44.74 -2.38 -5.19
CA VAL A 93 43.82 -2.61 -6.30
C VAL A 93 43.92 -1.50 -7.33
N GLY A 94 44.01 -1.88 -8.61
CA GLY A 94 43.96 -0.93 -9.71
C GLY A 94 42.57 -0.32 -9.83
N GLN A 95 42.43 0.97 -9.54
CA GLN A 95 41.19 1.71 -9.76
C GLN A 95 41.18 2.31 -11.17
N GLN A 96 40.15 2.00 -11.96
CA GLN A 96 39.93 2.61 -13.28
C GLN A 96 38.47 3.08 -13.39
N VAL A 97 38.27 4.26 -13.97
CA VAL A 97 36.95 4.81 -14.26
C VAL A 97 36.82 4.93 -15.77
N ARG A 98 36.03 4.04 -16.38
CA ARG A 98 35.79 4.03 -17.83
C ARG A 98 34.40 4.59 -18.14
N GLY A 99 34.35 5.60 -19.01
CA GLY A 99 33.14 6.00 -19.72
C GLY A 99 32.18 6.95 -19.00
N GLY A 100 32.66 7.90 -18.18
CA GLY A 100 31.80 8.93 -17.59
C GLY A 100 32.53 9.96 -16.73
N ASN A 101 31.80 11.00 -16.29
CA ASN A 101 32.29 11.98 -15.30
C ASN A 101 32.03 11.48 -13.88
N ILE A 102 32.99 11.70 -12.98
CA ILE A 102 32.79 11.56 -11.54
C ILE A 102 32.40 12.93 -10.99
N THR A 103 31.19 13.06 -10.47
CA THR A 103 30.71 14.28 -9.80
C THR A 103 30.55 13.99 -8.32
N ASN A 104 31.44 14.56 -7.50
CA ASN A 104 31.34 14.47 -6.05
C ASN A 104 30.54 15.65 -5.51
N ALA A 105 29.41 15.37 -4.84
CA ALA A 105 28.57 16.39 -4.21
C ALA A 105 29.27 17.12 -3.03
N ALA A 106 30.30 16.49 -2.47
CA ALA A 106 31.13 17.02 -1.38
C ALA A 106 32.60 17.09 -1.78
N ARG A 107 33.41 17.81 -0.98
CA ARG A 107 34.86 17.92 -1.18
C ARG A 107 35.52 16.54 -1.16
N THR A 108 36.37 16.28 -2.16
CA THR A 108 37.21 15.08 -2.23
C THR A 108 38.61 15.40 -1.69
N SER A 109 39.16 14.52 -0.85
CA SER A 109 40.55 14.61 -0.39
C SER A 109 41.37 13.44 -0.94
N PHE A 110 42.59 13.73 -1.39
CA PHE A 110 43.55 12.72 -1.83
C PHE A 110 44.73 12.75 -0.86
N ASN A 111 44.94 11.65 -0.13
CA ASN A 111 46.08 11.50 0.77
C ASN A 111 47.12 10.57 0.13
N PHE A 112 48.26 11.12 -0.27
CA PHE A 112 49.39 10.33 -0.73
C PHE A 112 50.32 10.06 0.46
N GLY A 113 50.39 8.81 0.92
CA GLY A 113 51.32 8.42 1.98
C GLY A 113 52.76 8.64 1.56
N LYS A 114 53.59 9.24 2.43
CA LYS A 114 55.04 9.30 2.21
C LYS A 114 55.61 7.89 2.40
N LYS A 115 56.24 7.32 1.37
CA LYS A 115 57.07 6.13 1.55
C LYS A 115 58.32 6.54 2.32
N GLU A 116 58.49 6.04 3.53
CA GLU A 116 59.75 6.18 4.25
C GLU A 116 60.85 5.46 3.46
N LYS A 117 61.92 6.19 3.15
CA LYS A 117 63.13 5.63 2.56
C LYS A 117 63.77 4.77 3.65
N LYS A 118 63.75 3.44 3.48
CA LYS A 118 64.53 2.56 4.36
C LYS A 118 66.02 2.89 4.19
N PRO A 119 66.80 2.95 5.30
CA PRO A 119 68.24 3.17 5.26
C PRO A 119 68.97 2.05 4.50
#